data_AF-A0A7X7HNS1-F1
#
_entry.id   AF-A0A7X7HNS1-F1
#
_cell.length_a   1.000
_cell.length_b   1.000
_cell.length_c   1.000
_cell.angle_alpha   90.00
_cell.angle_beta   90.00
_cell.angle_gamma   90.00
#
_symmetry.space_group_name_H-M   'P 1'
#
loop_
_entity.id
_entity.type
_entity.pdbx_description
1 polymer ?
#
loop_
_entity_poly.entity_id
_entity_poly.type
_entity_poly.pdbx_seq_one_letter_code
_entity_poly.pdbx_strand_id
1 'polypeptide(L)'
;MGDDVSSMDRRTFLAGVSATALAPGLAGARTTDLGYVDSHSHLWSPERVLYPLRDGAKEEAVKPKGFTAGEFFSHARREGVTRMVVVG
;
A
#
# COMPACT_ATOMS: atom_id res chain seq x y z
N MET A 1 -36.77 -50.11 -6.25
CA MET A 1 -36.74 -49.36 -4.97
C MET A 1 -35.49 -49.84 -4.27
N GLY A 2 -34.34 -49.18 -4.50
CA GLY A 2 -33.77 -48.20 -3.55
C GLY A 2 -32.90 -48.98 -2.55
N ASP A 3 -31.62 -48.74 -2.32
CA ASP A 3 -30.83 -47.51 -2.36
C ASP A 3 -29.35 -47.91 -2.36
N ASP A 4 -28.51 -47.30 -3.20
CA ASP A 4 -27.05 -47.40 -3.04
C ASP A 4 -26.30 -46.16 -3.57
N VAL A 5 -26.87 -44.98 -3.27
CA VAL A 5 -26.27 -43.67 -3.61
C VAL A 5 -25.77 -42.93 -2.37
N SER A 6 -25.90 -43.50 -1.16
CA SER A 6 -25.62 -42.77 0.09
C SER A 6 -24.37 -43.28 0.82
N SER A 7 -23.22 -42.69 0.52
CA SER A 7 -22.29 -42.21 1.56
C SER A 7 -21.13 -41.43 0.92
N MET A 8 -21.44 -40.37 0.18
CA MET A 8 -20.44 -39.35 -0.10
C MET A 8 -20.30 -38.50 1.18
N ASP A 9 -19.25 -38.74 1.96
CA ASP A 9 -19.03 -37.99 3.21
C ASP A 9 -18.88 -36.49 2.91
N ARG A 10 -19.46 -35.64 3.76
CA ARG A 10 -19.46 -34.17 3.61
C ARG A 10 -18.04 -33.64 3.48
N ARG A 11 -17.07 -34.27 4.16
CA ARG A 11 -15.64 -33.92 4.06
C ARG A 11 -15.07 -34.19 2.67
N THR A 12 -15.42 -35.31 2.06
CA THR A 12 -14.98 -35.69 0.70
C THR A 12 -15.59 -34.77 -0.34
N PHE A 13 -16.87 -34.41 -0.18
CA PHE A 13 -17.53 -33.43 -1.06
C PHE A 13 -16.89 -32.04 -0.94
N LEU A 14 -16.67 -31.54 0.27
CA LEU A 14 -16.04 -30.22 0.48
C LEU A 14 -14.59 -30.20 -0.02
N ALA A 15 -13.83 -31.27 0.14
CA ALA A 15 -12.47 -31.38 -0.38
C ALA A 15 -12.45 -31.37 -1.92
N GLY A 16 -13.39 -32.09 -2.57
CA GLY A 16 -13.52 -32.13 -4.03
C GLY A 16 -13.94 -30.81 -4.66
N VAL A 17 -14.87 -30.08 -4.04
CA VAL A 17 -15.34 -28.77 -4.52
C VAL A 17 -14.26 -27.68 -4.34
N SER A 18 -13.44 -27.79 -3.29
CA SER A 18 -12.38 -26.81 -3.00
C SER A 18 -11.26 -26.83 -4.05
N ALA A 19 -10.90 -27.99 -4.60
CA ALA A 19 -9.78 -28.11 -5.52
C ALA A 19 -10.05 -27.52 -6.93
N THR A 20 -11.29 -27.56 -7.42
CA THR A 20 -11.64 -27.08 -8.77
C THR A 20 -12.09 -25.62 -8.79
N ALA A 21 -12.66 -25.09 -7.69
CA ALA A 21 -13.14 -23.72 -7.62
C ALA A 21 -12.04 -22.69 -7.26
N LEU A 22 -10.97 -23.10 -6.57
CA LEU A 22 -9.87 -22.19 -6.17
C LEU A 22 -8.77 -22.06 -7.24
N ALA A 23 -8.63 -23.05 -8.13
CA ALA A 23 -7.58 -23.06 -9.15
C ALA A 23 -7.64 -21.85 -10.13
N PRO A 24 -8.82 -21.42 -10.63
CA PRO A 24 -8.90 -20.24 -11.50
C PRO A 24 -8.60 -18.93 -10.75
N GLY A 25 -8.94 -18.85 -9.46
CA GLY A 25 -8.72 -17.65 -8.64
C GLY A 25 -7.24 -17.39 -8.33
N LEU A 26 -6.42 -18.44 -8.25
CA LEU A 26 -4.98 -18.33 -8.01
C LEU A 26 -4.19 -18.05 -9.30
N ALA A 27 -4.65 -18.52 -10.46
CA ALA A 27 -3.96 -18.34 -11.74
C ALA A 27 -4.00 -16.89 -12.27
N GLY A 28 -4.93 -16.06 -11.78
CA GLY A 28 -5.09 -14.66 -12.19
C GLY A 28 -4.36 -13.63 -11.33
N ALA A 29 -3.81 -14.03 -10.19
CA ALA A 29 -3.15 -13.12 -9.26
C ALA A 29 -1.75 -12.72 -9.78
N ARG A 30 -1.70 -11.70 -10.62
CA ARG A 30 -0.43 -11.04 -10.94
C ARG A 30 -0.09 -10.06 -9.83
N THR A 31 0.96 -10.36 -9.08
CA THR A 31 1.62 -9.35 -8.24
C THR A 31 2.33 -8.38 -9.17
N THR A 32 1.66 -7.29 -9.54
CA THR A 32 2.37 -6.15 -10.11
C THR A 32 3.34 -5.64 -9.06
N ASP A 33 4.64 -5.59 -9.40
CA ASP A 33 5.60 -4.89 -8.57
C ASP A 33 5.32 -3.39 -8.70
N LEU A 34 4.58 -2.89 -7.72
CA LEU A 34 4.24 -1.48 -7.63
C LEU A 34 5.29 -0.69 -6.84
N GLY A 35 6.37 -1.32 -6.36
CA GLY A 35 7.33 -0.75 -5.42
C GLY A 35 6.74 -0.45 -4.04
N TYR A 36 7.57 0.07 -3.14
CA TYR A 36 7.16 0.40 -1.78
C TYR A 36 6.38 1.71 -1.70
N VAL A 37 5.58 1.83 -0.65
CA VAL A 37 4.89 3.05 -0.26
C VAL A 37 5.51 3.55 1.04
N ASP A 38 6.02 4.78 1.06
CA ASP A 38 6.27 5.45 2.33
C ASP A 38 4.93 5.87 2.92
N SER A 39 4.56 5.28 4.05
CA SER A 39 3.24 5.45 4.67
C SER A 39 3.07 6.78 5.39
N HIS A 40 4.15 7.55 5.61
CA HIS A 40 4.08 8.78 6.38
C HIS A 40 5.20 9.76 6.00
N SER A 41 4.87 10.77 5.21
CA SER A 41 5.81 11.80 4.78
C SER A 41 5.24 13.19 5.00
N HIS A 42 6.10 14.14 5.34
CA HIS A 42 5.76 15.56 5.40
C HIS A 42 6.49 16.31 4.30
N LEU A 43 5.79 17.22 3.64
CA LEU A 43 6.33 18.16 2.66
C LEU A 43 5.98 19.56 3.13
N TRP A 44 6.85 20.54 2.88
CA TRP A 44 6.58 21.92 3.28
C TRP A 44 7.18 22.92 2.31
N SER A 45 6.46 24.03 2.12
CA SER A 45 6.89 25.13 1.26
C SER A 45 7.75 26.13 2.04
N PRO A 46 8.77 26.74 1.40
CA PRO A 46 9.45 27.90 1.97
C PRO A 46 8.59 29.18 1.89
N GLU A 47 7.46 29.16 1.18
CA GLU A 47 6.61 30.35 0.96
C GLU A 47 5.73 30.66 2.17
N ARG A 48 6.24 31.52 3.06
CA ARG A 48 5.57 31.82 4.36
C ARG A 48 4.39 32.77 4.28
N VAL A 49 4.16 33.39 3.12
CA VAL A 49 2.93 34.16 2.87
C VAL A 49 1.74 33.22 2.70
N LEU A 50 1.92 32.11 1.98
CA LEU A 50 0.86 31.12 1.75
C LEU A 50 0.81 30.05 2.85
N TYR A 51 1.97 29.67 3.39
CA TYR A 51 2.14 28.64 4.41
C TYR A 51 2.87 29.21 5.63
N PRO A 52 2.21 30.06 6.43
CA PRO A 52 2.83 30.65 7.61
C PRO A 52 3.22 29.58 8.62
N LEU A 53 4.28 29.84 9.38
CA LEU A 53 4.62 28.98 10.51
C LEU A 53 3.61 29.17 11.63
N ARG A 54 3.50 28.13 12.47
CA ARG A 54 2.82 28.26 13.75
C ARG A 54 3.44 29.37 14.60
N ASP A 55 2.62 29.95 15.47
CA ASP A 55 3.08 30.98 16.40
C ASP A 55 4.26 30.51 17.25
N GLY A 56 5.25 31.40 17.38
CA GLY A 56 6.49 31.16 18.14
C GLY A 56 7.49 30.22 17.45
N ALA A 57 7.19 29.65 16.29
CA ALA A 57 8.19 28.92 15.51
C ALA A 57 9.16 29.90 14.84
N LYS A 58 10.43 29.50 14.81
CA LYS A 58 11.53 30.29 14.27
C LYS A 58 11.91 29.81 12.88
N GLU A 59 12.14 30.74 11.96
CA GLU A 59 12.57 30.42 10.59
C GLU A 59 13.82 29.56 10.56
N GLU A 60 14.77 29.85 11.46
CA GLU A 60 16.08 29.20 11.52
C GLU A 60 16.00 27.75 11.99
N ALA A 61 14.88 27.36 12.60
CA ALA A 61 14.62 25.99 13.03
C ALA A 61 14.06 25.12 11.90
N VAL A 62 13.61 25.71 10.79
CA VAL A 62 13.07 24.96 9.64
C VAL A 62 14.22 24.57 8.72
N LYS A 63 14.61 23.29 8.76
CA LYS A 63 15.69 22.74 7.95
C LYS A 63 15.27 21.40 7.33
N PRO A 64 15.36 21.25 6.00
CA PRO A 64 15.54 22.32 5.01
C PRO A 64 14.42 23.37 5.06
N LYS A 65 14.62 24.56 4.46
CA LYS A 65 13.61 25.64 4.46
C LYS A 65 12.30 25.24 3.76
N GLY A 66 12.41 24.32 2.81
CA GLY A 66 11.32 23.66 2.11
C GLY A 66 11.73 22.23 1.81
N PHE A 67 10.75 21.36 1.60
CA PHE A 67 10.96 19.98 1.18
C PHE A 67 9.85 19.56 0.23
N THR A 68 10.23 19.32 -1.02
CA THR A 68 9.35 19.05 -2.14
C THR A 68 9.24 17.55 -2.43
N ALA A 69 8.20 17.16 -3.17
CA ALA A 69 8.06 15.78 -3.64
C ALA A 69 9.27 15.33 -4.50
N GLY A 70 9.87 16.25 -5.26
CA GLY A 70 11.06 15.96 -6.06
C GLY A 70 12.27 15.63 -5.18
N GLU A 71 12.51 16.42 -4.14
CA GLU A 71 13.57 16.16 -3.16
C GLU A 71 13.34 14.84 -2.42
N PHE A 72 12.11 14.58 -1.97
CA PHE A 72 11.72 13.28 -1.39
C PHE A 72 12.09 12.11 -2.32
N PHE A 73 11.63 12.14 -3.58
CA PHE A 73 11.87 11.04 -4.51
C PHE A 73 13.33 10.93 -4.95
N SER A 74 14.12 12.00 -4.86
CA SER A 74 15.56 11.94 -5.12
C SER A 74 16.30 11.01 -4.13
N HIS A 75 15.77 10.87 -2.91
CA HIS A 75 16.24 9.95 -1.89
C HIS A 75 15.51 8.60 -1.98
N ALA A 76 14.17 8.63 -1.95
CA ALA A 76 13.34 7.46 -1.70
C ALA A 76 13.36 6.42 -2.83
N ARG A 77 13.60 6.83 -4.09
CA ARG A 77 13.62 5.90 -5.22
C ARG A 77 14.73 4.84 -5.12
N ARG A 78 15.85 5.16 -4.47
CA ARG A 78 16.97 4.22 -4.27
C ARG A 78 16.59 3.08 -3.33
N GLU A 79 15.62 3.34 -2.45
CA GLU A 79 15.07 2.36 -1.50
C GLU A 79 13.87 1.59 -2.09
N GLY A 80 13.55 1.78 -3.38
CA GLY A 80 12.41 1.14 -4.04
C GLY A 80 11.05 1.78 -3.74
N VAL A 81 11.02 2.96 -3.11
CA VAL A 81 9.78 3.71 -2.86
C VAL A 81 9.32 4.42 -4.14
N THR A 82 8.08 4.16 -4.53
CA THR A 82 7.47 4.72 -5.76
C THR A 82 6.31 5.65 -5.47
N ARG A 83 5.77 5.57 -4.25
CA ARG A 83 4.57 6.29 -3.79
C ARG A 83 4.78 6.74 -2.36
N MET A 84 4.14 7.83 -1.97
CA MET A 84 4.17 8.32 -0.60
C MET A 84 2.77 8.73 -0.15
N VAL A 85 2.54 8.68 1.15
CA VAL A 85 1.40 9.30 1.81
C VAL A 85 1.87 10.62 2.41
N VAL A 86 1.27 11.73 1.97
CA VAL A 86 1.57 13.05 2.52
C VAL A 86 0.64 13.32 3.70
N VAL A 87 1.23 13.68 4.84
CA VAL A 87 0.53 14.03 6.07
C VAL A 87 0.72 15.52 6.34
N GLY A 88 -0.39 16.23 6.57
CA GLY A 88 -0.43 17.66 6.88
C GLY A 88 -0.47 17.93 8.38
#